data_AF-D3B697-F1
#
_entry.id   AF-D3B697-F1
#
_cell.length_a   1.000
_cell.length_b   1.000
_cell.length_c   1.000
_cell.angle_alpha   90.00
_cell.angle_beta   90.00
_cell.angle_gamma   90.00
#
_symmetry.space_group_name_H-M   'P 1'
#
loop_
_entity.id
_entity.type
_entity.pdbx_description
1 polymer ?
#
loop_
_entity_poly.entity_id
_entity_poly.type
_entity_poly.pdbx_seq_one_letter_code
_entity_poly.pdbx_strand_id
1 'polypeptide(L)' 'MSVGEVSELTISPDFGYGARGAGGLIPPNATLIFEVELISFK' A
#
# COMPACT_ATOMS: atom_id res chain seq x y z
N MET A 1 1.07 -9.50 -9.98
CA MET A 1 -0.25 -9.12 -10.52
C MET A 1 -0.22 -9.28 -12.03
N SER A 2 -1.33 -9.74 -12.60
CA SER A 2 -1.59 -9.81 -14.04
C SER A 2 -2.43 -8.61 -14.48
N VAL A 3 -2.35 -8.21 -15.75
CA VAL A 3 -3.20 -7.12 -16.27
C VAL A 3 -4.68 -7.48 -16.06
N GLY A 4 -5.45 -6.57 -15.46
CA GLY A 4 -6.84 -6.74 -15.06
C GLY A 4 -7.06 -7.41 -13.71
N GLU A 5 -6.00 -7.81 -12.99
CA GLU A 5 -6.12 -8.38 -11.65
C GLU A 5 -6.45 -7.30 -10.62
N VAL A 6 -7.46 -7.57 -9.77
CA VAL A 6 -7.76 -6.81 -8.56
C VAL A 6 -7.31 -7.63 -7.35
N SER A 7 -6.52 -7.04 -6.47
CA SER A 7 -5.96 -7.72 -5.31
C SER A 7 -5.94 -6.81 -4.08
N GLU A 8 -6.12 -7.39 -2.90
CA GLU A 8 -5.84 -6.72 -1.64
C GLU A 8 -4.38 -6.96 -1.23
N LEU A 9 -3.64 -5.87 -0.98
CA LEU A 9 -2.24 -5.89 -0.54
C LEU A 9 -2.16 -5.39 0.89
N THR A 10 -1.65 -6.24 1.79
CA THR A 10 -1.27 -5.85 3.16
C THR A 10 0.21 -5.44 3.16
N ILE A 11 0.47 -4.18 3.46
CA ILE A 11 1.80 -3.57 3.44
C ILE A 11 2.24 -3.32 4.89
N SER A 12 3.31 -4.00 5.31
CA SER A 12 3.93 -3.75 6.60
C SER A 12 4.62 -2.37 6.64
N PRO A 13 4.82 -1.78 7.83
CA PRO A 13 5.23 -0.39 7.92
C PRO A 13 6.58 -0.06 7.28
N ASP A 14 7.51 -1.02 7.26
CA ASP A 14 8.82 -0.95 6.62
C ASP A 14 8.75 -0.78 5.09
N PHE A 15 7.69 -1.29 4.46
CA PHE A 15 7.38 -1.05 3.05
C PHE A 15 6.36 0.10 2.85
N GLY A 16 5.83 0.67 3.93
CA GLY A 16 4.90 1.80 3.94
C GLY A 16 5.58 3.11 4.31
N TYR A 17 5.02 3.81 5.31
CA TYR A 17 5.54 5.12 5.78
C TYR A 17 6.44 5.04 7.03
N GLY A 18 6.74 3.82 7.49
CA GLY A 18 7.63 3.55 8.61
C GLY A 18 7.31 4.34 9.88
N ALA A 19 8.33 4.57 10.70
CA ALA A 19 8.20 5.31 11.95
C ALA A 19 7.87 6.80 11.77
N ARG A 20 8.00 7.35 10.57
CA ARG A 20 7.68 8.75 10.30
C ARG A 20 6.17 8.97 10.13
N GLY A 21 5.44 7.97 9.63
CA GLY A 21 4.07 8.17 9.18
C GLY A 21 3.99 9.18 8.02
N ALA A 22 2.79 9.69 7.72
CA ALA A 22 2.60 10.66 6.65
C ALA A 22 1.49 11.68 6.93
N GLY A 23 1.83 12.97 6.81
CA GLY A 23 0.87 14.08 6.74
C GLY A 23 -0.06 14.24 7.94
N GLY A 24 0.23 13.61 9.08
CA GLY A 24 -0.64 13.56 10.26
C GLY A 24 -1.87 12.66 10.10
N LEU A 25 -2.11 12.12 8.90
CA LEU A 25 -3.22 11.22 8.60
C LEU A 25 -2.83 9.74 8.78
N ILE A 26 -1.58 9.40 8.43
CA ILE A 26 -1.06 8.05 8.58
C ILE A 26 -0.14 8.02 9.80
N PRO A 27 -0.51 7.27 10.86
CA PRO A 27 0.30 7.16 12.07
C PRO A 27 1.67 6.51 11.80
N PRO A 28 2.68 6.79 12.65
CA PRO A 28 3.90 6.01 12.72
C PRO A 28 3.63 4.50 12.83
N ASN A 29 4.38 3.70 12.08
CA ASN A 29 4.35 2.23 12.11
C ASN A 29 2.98 1.61 11.78
N ALA A 30 2.13 2.29 11.02
CA ALA A 30 0.85 1.73 10.58
C ALA A 30 1.04 0.67 9.49
N THR A 31 0.32 -0.46 9.63
CA THR A 31 0.12 -1.42 8.54
C THR A 31 -0.98 -0.89 7.61
N LEU A 32 -0.75 -0.94 6.32
CA LEU A 32 -1.69 -0.43 5.31
C LEU A 32 -2.33 -1.60 4.56
N ILE A 33 -3.59 -1.44 4.20
CA ILE A 33 -4.32 -2.38 3.35
C ILE A 33 -4.77 -1.59 2.13
N PHE A 34 -4.37 -2.04 0.95
CA PHE A 34 -4.73 -1.43 -0.32
C PHE A 34 -5.49 -2.42 -1.19
N GLU A 35 -6.61 -1.98 -1.75
CA GLU A 35 -7.20 -2.64 -2.91
C GLU A 35 -6.57 -2.03 -4.17
N VAL A 36 -5.93 -2.86 -5.00
CA VAL A 36 -5.19 -2.42 -6.18
C VAL A 36 -5.70 -3.16 -7.40
N GLU A 37 -5.92 -2.42 -8.48
CA GLU A 37 -6.20 -2.95 -9.81
C GLU A 37 -5.02 -2.67 -10.75
N LEU A 38 -4.47 -3.72 -11.38
CA LEU A 38 -3.43 -3.56 -12.40
C LEU A 38 -4.04 -3.29 -13.77
N ILE A 39 -4.21 -2.02 -14.12
CA ILE A 39 -4.83 -1.63 -15.40
C ILE A 39 -3.91 -1.90 -16.61
N SER A 40 -2.62 -1.55 -16.52
CA SER A 40 -1.62 -1.83 -17.56
C SER A 40 -0.19 -1.63 -17.04
N PHE A 41 0.81 -2.18 -17.75
CA PHE A 41 2.23 -1.87 -17.58
C PHE A 41 2.90 -1.82 -18.95
N LYS A 42 4.03 -1.12 -19.07
CA LYS A 42 4.80 -0.96 -20.31
C LYS A 42 6.19 -1.57 -20.15
#